data_AF-A0A0F9HTW5-F1
#
_entry.id   AF-A0A0F9HTW5-F1
#
_cell.length_a   1.000
_cell.length_b   1.000
_cell.length_c   1.000
_cell.angle_alpha   90.00
_cell.angle_beta   90.00
_cell.angle_gamma   90.00
#
_symmetry.space_group_name_H-M   'P 1'
#
loop_
_entity.id
_entity.type
_entity.pdbx_description
1 polymer ?
#
loop_
_entity_poly.entity_id
_entity_poly.type
_entity_poly.pdbx_seq_one_letter_code
_entity_poly.pdbx_strand_id
1 'polypeptide(L)'
;MKQGITPGVQSGTAGSSPASRSNRLSLGRISGGEAKEFMRRWHYKKTASTGRYYAGFDAQGLAAVAVVKGLSGGNGKSRFQLEALTTKELSRLALRDDCPKNSESMFLAQLAGAWRKDGIDLILAYADPVVGHAGTIYKASNFVYLGHSYYSYKTHAFLVDGAEISLAGMRKIGTTAERIMYLRRIYGNRFEIRRSIPKHVYILPLTHKARKEVSARLASDGNRYDRHSGAWGWFTPRGRGFGDKEAVVCECIYVTGKSDADCTVCRGKTWLWIPRA
;
A
#
# COMPACT_ATOMS: atom_id res chain seq x y z
N MET A 1 -57.75 47.01 36.21
CA MET A 1 -56.31 46.80 36.44
C MET A 1 -55.79 45.88 35.33
N LYS A 2 -54.66 46.25 34.73
CA LYS A 2 -54.16 45.81 33.40
C LYS A 2 -53.40 44.48 33.41
N GLN A 3 -53.29 43.92 32.20
CA GLN A 3 -52.67 42.67 31.73
C GLN A 3 -51.12 42.64 31.77
N GLY A 4 -50.54 41.43 31.59
CA GLY A 4 -49.20 41.12 31.03
C GLY A 4 -48.93 39.60 31.14
N ILE A 5 -48.81 38.73 30.12
CA ILE A 5 -47.96 38.58 28.91
C ILE A 5 -46.51 38.06 29.17
N THR A 6 -46.36 36.72 29.05
CA THR A 6 -45.28 35.85 28.45
C THR A 6 -43.78 35.93 28.90
N PRO A 7 -42.81 35.15 28.31
CA PRO A 7 -42.44 33.73 28.60
C PRO A 7 -40.90 33.51 28.82
N GLY A 8 -40.41 32.27 29.07
CA GLY A 8 -38.96 31.95 28.99
C GLY A 8 -38.62 30.48 29.35
N VAL A 9 -38.41 29.57 28.40
CA VAL A 9 -37.17 29.20 27.65
C VAL A 9 -36.26 28.21 28.41
N GLN A 10 -36.17 27.00 27.84
CA GLN A 10 -35.18 25.96 28.13
C GLN A 10 -33.76 26.39 27.72
N SER A 11 -32.73 25.93 28.43
CA SER A 11 -31.53 25.35 27.80
C SER A 11 -30.50 24.89 28.84
N GLY A 12 -30.47 23.58 29.11
CA GLY A 12 -29.28 22.92 29.66
C GLY A 12 -28.35 22.57 28.50
N THR A 13 -27.23 23.26 28.41
CA THR A 13 -26.21 23.10 27.35
C THR A 13 -25.54 21.73 27.42
N ALA A 14 -25.68 20.95 26.35
CA ALA A 14 -24.82 19.82 26.06
C ALA A 14 -23.38 20.32 25.85
N GLY A 15 -22.46 19.86 26.69
CA GLY A 15 -21.03 20.13 26.55
C GLY A 15 -20.51 19.58 25.22
N SER A 16 -20.13 20.46 24.31
CA SER A 16 -19.41 20.11 23.10
C SER A 16 -17.90 20.19 23.38
N SER A 17 -17.22 19.05 23.33
CA SER A 17 -15.74 18.99 23.35
C SER A 17 -15.17 19.73 22.12
N PRO A 18 -14.18 20.63 22.26
CA PRO A 18 -13.71 21.49 21.17
C PRO A 18 -12.69 20.85 20.20
N ALA A 19 -12.36 19.56 20.36
CA ALA A 19 -11.25 18.92 19.65
C ALA A 19 -11.49 18.62 18.15
N SER A 20 -12.66 18.89 17.58
CA SER A 20 -13.01 18.43 16.21
C SER A 20 -12.76 19.44 15.09
N ARG A 21 -12.54 20.72 15.38
CA ARG A 21 -12.36 21.76 14.34
C ARG A 21 -10.90 22.15 14.05
N SER A 22 -9.97 21.94 14.98
CA SER A 22 -8.60 22.48 14.86
C SER A 22 -7.66 21.69 13.94
N ASN A 23 -7.96 20.43 13.60
CA ASN A 23 -7.09 19.57 12.77
C ASN A 23 -7.57 19.41 11.31
N ARG A 24 -8.51 20.25 10.85
CA ARG A 24 -9.08 20.08 9.51
C ARG A 24 -8.27 20.83 8.46
N LEU A 25 -7.51 20.09 7.65
CA LEU A 25 -6.89 20.63 6.45
C LEU A 25 -7.96 21.05 5.42
N SER A 26 -7.78 22.20 4.79
CA SER A 26 -8.60 22.60 3.64
C SER A 26 -8.06 21.98 2.35
N LEU A 27 -8.94 21.45 1.49
CA LEU A 27 -8.51 20.87 0.22
C LEU A 27 -8.30 21.97 -0.82
N GLY A 28 -7.20 21.88 -1.57
CA GLY A 28 -6.91 22.81 -2.66
C GLY A 28 -6.11 22.17 -3.79
N ARG A 29 -5.73 23.01 -4.76
CA ARG A 29 -4.95 22.61 -5.93
C ARG A 29 -3.54 23.15 -5.80
N ILE A 30 -2.59 22.40 -6.33
CA ILE A 30 -1.20 22.78 -6.47
C ILE A 30 -0.70 22.36 -7.86
N SER A 31 0.35 23.02 -8.32
CA SER A 31 1.07 22.62 -9.53
C SER A 31 1.85 21.31 -9.31
N GLY A 32 2.24 20.66 -10.40
CA GLY A 32 3.12 19.50 -10.33
C GLY A 32 4.53 19.84 -9.82
N GLY A 33 4.98 21.09 -9.98
CA GLY A 33 6.25 21.57 -9.43
C GLY A 33 6.21 21.64 -7.90
N GLU A 34 5.19 22.28 -7.35
CA GLU A 34 4.96 22.36 -5.90
C GLU A 34 4.80 20.97 -5.27
N ALA A 35 4.06 20.07 -5.92
CA ALA A 35 3.91 18.70 -5.43
C ALA A 35 5.23 17.94 -5.39
N LYS A 36 6.09 18.10 -6.40
CA LYS A 36 7.43 17.48 -6.44
C LYS A 36 8.32 18.03 -5.34
N GLU A 37 8.32 19.34 -5.14
CA GLU A 37 9.13 19.99 -4.10
C GLU A 37 8.68 19.57 -2.70
N PHE A 38 7.36 19.54 -2.46
CA PHE A 38 6.80 19.04 -1.21
C PHE A 38 7.22 17.58 -0.95
N MET A 39 7.10 16.71 -1.95
CA MET A 39 7.49 15.30 -1.83
C MET A 39 8.99 15.12 -1.59
N ARG A 40 9.84 15.96 -2.18
CA ARG A 40 11.29 15.96 -1.95
C ARG A 40 11.62 16.27 -0.49
N ARG A 41 10.84 17.13 0.16
CA ARG A 41 11.07 17.50 1.56
C ARG A 41 10.50 16.48 2.54
N TRP A 42 9.22 16.11 2.41
CA TRP A 42 8.52 15.34 3.45
C TRP A 42 8.22 13.87 3.13
N HIS A 43 8.25 13.45 1.87
CA HIS A 43 8.02 12.03 1.56
C HIS A 43 9.31 11.21 1.76
N TYR A 44 9.21 10.04 2.39
CA TYR A 44 10.38 9.17 2.65
C TYR A 44 11.17 8.78 1.37
N LYS A 45 10.49 8.59 0.23
CA LYS A 45 11.13 8.34 -1.08
C LYS A 45 11.70 9.59 -1.77
N LYS A 46 11.51 10.79 -1.20
CA LYS A 46 12.00 12.08 -1.72
C LYS A 46 11.68 12.35 -3.19
N THR A 47 10.60 11.74 -3.70
CA THR A 47 10.21 11.75 -5.11
C THR A 47 8.69 11.69 -5.26
N ALA A 48 8.15 12.49 -6.18
CA ALA A 48 6.75 12.40 -6.60
C ALA A 48 6.62 11.54 -7.86
N SER A 49 5.61 10.68 -7.91
CA SER A 49 5.15 10.05 -9.16
C SER A 49 4.34 11.05 -9.99
N THR A 50 4.32 10.85 -11.30
CA THR A 50 3.35 11.52 -12.18
C THR A 50 1.94 11.02 -11.85
N GLY A 51 1.00 11.94 -11.70
CA GLY A 51 -0.40 11.64 -11.39
C GLY A 51 -1.21 12.91 -11.18
N ARG A 52 -2.41 12.73 -10.62
CA ARG A 52 -3.23 13.82 -10.11
C ARG A 52 -2.81 14.14 -8.68
N TYR A 53 -2.58 15.41 -8.41
CA TYR A 53 -2.14 15.93 -7.12
C TYR A 53 -3.33 16.48 -6.34
N TYR A 54 -3.39 16.18 -5.06
CA TYR A 54 -4.33 16.76 -4.11
C TYR A 54 -3.55 17.37 -2.97
N ALA A 55 -3.91 18.59 -2.59
CA ALA A 55 -3.24 19.32 -1.53
C ALA A 55 -4.17 19.57 -0.35
N GLY A 56 -3.61 19.50 0.86
CA GLY A 56 -4.22 19.93 2.10
C GLY A 56 -3.48 21.14 2.64
N PHE A 57 -4.21 22.17 3.07
CA PHE A 57 -3.67 23.41 3.60
C PHE A 57 -4.14 23.64 5.03
N ASP A 58 -3.21 24.05 5.89
CA ASP A 58 -3.47 24.56 7.25
C ASP A 58 -3.24 26.09 7.29
N ALA A 59 -3.21 26.66 8.49
CA ALA A 59 -2.98 28.10 8.68
C ALA A 59 -1.57 28.55 8.23
N GLN A 60 -0.61 27.63 8.14
CA GLN A 60 0.78 27.87 7.74
C GLN A 60 1.00 27.60 6.23
N GLY A 61 -0.03 27.18 5.51
CA GLY A 61 0.01 26.96 4.07
C GLY A 61 -0.05 25.47 3.70
N LEU A 62 0.72 25.06 2.69
CA LEU A 62 0.69 23.69 2.18
C LEU A 62 1.19 22.71 3.26
N ALA A 63 0.30 21.84 3.74
CA ALA A 63 0.55 20.93 4.85
C ALA A 63 0.58 19.45 4.44
N ALA A 64 -0.11 19.10 3.35
CA ALA A 64 -0.26 17.73 2.90
C ALA A 64 -0.33 17.62 1.38
N VAL A 65 0.24 16.55 0.83
CA VAL A 65 0.11 16.21 -0.59
C VAL A 65 -0.16 14.72 -0.77
N ALA A 66 -1.15 14.39 -1.59
CA ALA A 66 -1.43 13.05 -2.07
C ALA A 66 -1.31 12.97 -3.60
N VAL A 67 -0.75 11.87 -4.10
CA VAL A 67 -0.59 11.61 -5.55
C VAL A 67 -1.37 10.36 -5.92
N VAL A 68 -2.37 10.52 -6.78
CA VAL A 68 -3.17 9.44 -7.32
C VAL A 68 -2.88 9.24 -8.80
N LYS A 69 -2.65 8.00 -9.23
CA LYS A 69 -2.33 7.68 -10.64
C LYS A 69 -3.16 6.50 -11.15
N GLY A 70 -3.20 6.34 -12.47
CA GLY A 70 -3.79 5.14 -13.09
C GLY A 70 -2.99 3.88 -12.74
N LEU A 71 -3.68 2.75 -12.63
CA LEU A 71 -3.03 1.44 -12.52
C LEU A 71 -2.45 1.04 -13.90
N SER A 72 -1.18 0.63 -13.94
CA SER A 72 -0.62 -0.07 -15.10
C SER A 72 -1.12 -1.53 -15.09
N GLY A 73 -1.59 -2.03 -16.23
CA GLY A 73 -2.47 -3.20 -16.40
C GLY A 73 -2.08 -4.56 -15.79
N GLY A 74 -0.92 -4.72 -15.15
CA GLY A 74 -0.49 -6.01 -14.60
C GLY A 74 -0.63 -6.21 -13.08
N ASN A 75 -0.73 -5.14 -12.27
CA ASN A 75 -0.40 -5.26 -10.83
C ASN A 75 -1.55 -5.04 -9.85
N GLY A 76 -2.74 -4.64 -10.29
CA GLY A 76 -3.84 -4.30 -9.38
C GLY A 76 -5.21 -4.75 -9.85
N LYS A 77 -5.62 -4.35 -11.07
CA LYS A 77 -6.99 -4.62 -11.55
C LYS A 77 -7.27 -6.11 -11.74
N SER A 78 -6.41 -6.84 -12.45
CA SER A 78 -6.61 -8.27 -12.74
C SER A 78 -6.50 -9.18 -11.53
N ARG A 79 -5.53 -8.90 -10.64
CA ARG A 79 -5.33 -9.67 -9.41
C ARG A 79 -6.56 -9.63 -8.51
N PHE A 80 -7.14 -8.45 -8.35
CA PHE A 80 -8.29 -8.25 -7.48
C PHE A 80 -9.63 -8.32 -8.21
N GLN A 81 -9.60 -8.62 -9.52
CA GLN A 81 -10.78 -8.68 -10.40
C GLN A 81 -11.63 -7.41 -10.31
N LEU A 82 -10.96 -6.25 -10.35
CA LEU A 82 -11.56 -4.91 -10.22
C LEU A 82 -11.63 -4.18 -11.57
N GLU A 83 -11.67 -4.92 -12.68
CA GLU A 83 -11.65 -4.38 -14.05
C GLU A 83 -12.86 -3.49 -14.34
N ALA A 84 -14.02 -3.85 -13.78
CA ALA A 84 -15.27 -3.11 -13.93
C ALA A 84 -15.32 -1.79 -13.14
N LEU A 85 -14.30 -1.48 -12.35
CA LEU A 85 -14.22 -0.28 -11.51
C LEU A 85 -13.17 0.71 -12.03
N THR A 86 -13.50 2.00 -11.93
CA THR A 86 -12.54 3.09 -12.11
C THR A 86 -11.59 3.15 -10.92
N THR A 87 -10.59 2.26 -10.95
CA THR A 87 -9.60 2.11 -9.88
C THR A 87 -8.36 2.97 -10.13
N LYS A 88 -7.91 3.67 -9.09
CA LYS A 88 -6.64 4.44 -9.09
C LYS A 88 -5.74 4.01 -7.92
N GLU A 89 -4.43 4.25 -8.05
CA GLU A 89 -3.44 3.99 -7.01
C GLU A 89 -3.10 5.26 -6.24
N LEU A 90 -3.24 5.25 -4.91
CA LEU A 90 -2.61 6.22 -4.02
C LEU A 90 -1.10 5.90 -3.96
N SER A 91 -0.36 6.57 -4.83
CA SER A 91 1.05 6.27 -5.07
C SER A 91 1.99 7.01 -4.13
N ARG A 92 1.56 8.16 -3.58
CA ARG A 92 2.31 8.95 -2.59
C ARG A 92 1.32 9.63 -1.65
N LEU A 93 1.72 9.74 -0.39
CA LEU A 93 1.07 10.55 0.63
C LEU A 93 2.16 11.09 1.55
N ALA A 94 2.21 12.40 1.73
CA ALA A 94 3.13 13.04 2.66
C ALA A 94 2.44 14.23 3.33
N LEU A 95 2.76 14.42 4.60
CA LEU A 95 2.35 15.56 5.41
C LEU A 95 3.62 16.19 6.00
N ARG A 96 3.54 17.46 6.42
CA ARG A 96 4.63 18.05 7.20
C ARG A 96 4.74 17.35 8.56
N ASP A 97 5.95 17.24 9.09
CA ASP A 97 6.21 16.54 10.36
C ASP A 97 5.59 17.22 11.58
N ASP A 98 5.28 18.51 11.48
CA ASP A 98 4.61 19.30 12.52
C ASP A 98 3.07 19.22 12.47
N CYS A 99 2.51 18.42 11.55
CA CYS A 99 1.09 18.19 11.50
C CYS A 99 0.61 17.49 12.78
N PRO A 100 -0.53 17.90 13.36
CA PRO A 100 -1.10 17.24 14.54
C PRO A 100 -1.32 15.74 14.35
N LYS A 101 -1.41 14.99 15.45
CA LYS A 101 -1.74 13.56 15.41
C LYS A 101 -3.04 13.30 14.64
N ASN A 102 -3.06 12.23 13.85
CA ASN A 102 -4.18 11.80 13.00
C ASN A 102 -4.44 12.68 11.76
N SER A 103 -3.58 13.64 11.46
CA SER A 103 -3.72 14.48 10.26
C SER A 103 -3.75 13.65 8.98
N GLU A 104 -2.99 12.55 8.89
CA GLU A 104 -2.97 11.67 7.72
C GLU A 104 -4.32 11.02 7.48
N SER A 105 -4.92 10.43 8.51
CA SER A 105 -6.20 9.72 8.39
C SER A 105 -7.36 10.69 8.17
N MET A 106 -7.32 11.88 8.78
CA MET A 106 -8.27 12.96 8.52
C MET A 106 -8.15 13.48 7.08
N PHE A 107 -6.94 13.68 6.58
CA PHE A 107 -6.72 14.10 5.19
C PHE A 107 -7.24 13.04 4.20
N LEU A 108 -6.94 11.75 4.44
CA LEU A 108 -7.49 10.65 3.64
C LEU A 108 -9.02 10.63 3.63
N ALA A 109 -9.68 10.90 4.77
CA ALA A 109 -11.14 10.99 4.84
C ALA A 109 -11.70 12.14 3.99
N GLN A 110 -11.01 13.29 3.96
CA GLN A 110 -11.39 14.42 3.10
C GLN A 110 -11.17 14.10 1.62
N LEU A 111 -10.04 13.46 1.28
CA LEU A 111 -9.73 13.04 -0.07
C LEU A 111 -10.74 12.03 -0.62
N ALA A 112 -11.33 11.17 0.20
CA ALA A 112 -12.38 10.25 -0.22
C ALA A 112 -13.57 10.97 -0.89
N GLY A 113 -13.93 12.17 -0.41
CA GLY A 113 -14.93 13.01 -1.04
C GLY A 113 -14.49 13.56 -2.40
N ALA A 114 -13.25 14.05 -2.48
CA ALA A 114 -12.67 14.57 -3.73
C ALA A 114 -12.53 13.48 -4.80
N TRP A 115 -12.06 12.28 -4.42
CA TRP A 115 -11.92 11.14 -5.31
C TRP A 115 -13.25 10.68 -5.90
N ARG A 116 -14.34 10.72 -5.12
CA ARG A 116 -15.69 10.43 -5.64
C ARG A 116 -16.12 11.45 -6.71
N LYS A 117 -15.91 12.73 -6.45
CA LYS A 117 -16.23 13.81 -7.42
C LYS A 117 -15.43 13.67 -8.72
N ASP A 118 -14.23 13.10 -8.60
CA ASP A 118 -13.33 12.81 -9.70
C ASP A 118 -13.68 11.51 -10.48
N GLY A 119 -14.80 10.86 -10.14
CA GLY A 119 -15.27 9.64 -10.82
C GLY A 119 -14.47 8.38 -10.45
N ILE A 120 -13.76 8.39 -9.32
CA ILE A 120 -13.00 7.23 -8.85
C ILE A 120 -13.91 6.31 -8.03
N ASP A 121 -13.98 5.05 -8.44
CA ASP A 121 -14.75 4.02 -7.75
C ASP A 121 -14.01 3.43 -6.55
N LEU A 122 -12.69 3.26 -6.71
CA LEU A 122 -11.85 2.54 -5.75
C LEU A 122 -10.43 3.10 -5.74
N ILE A 123 -9.87 3.26 -4.55
CA ILE A 123 -8.46 3.61 -4.36
C ILE A 123 -7.72 2.38 -3.86
N LEU A 124 -6.61 2.06 -4.52
CA LEU A 124 -5.68 1.03 -4.10
C LEU A 124 -4.44 1.70 -3.49
N ALA A 125 -3.96 1.22 -2.36
CA ALA A 125 -2.78 1.72 -1.69
C ALA A 125 -1.86 0.57 -1.28
N TYR A 126 -0.55 0.84 -1.26
CA TYR A 126 0.46 -0.10 -0.78
C TYR A 126 1.14 0.46 0.48
N ALA A 127 1.40 -0.39 1.46
CA ALA A 127 2.29 -0.10 2.58
C ALA A 127 3.56 -0.94 2.47
N ASP A 128 4.71 -0.28 2.58
CA ASP A 128 6.03 -0.85 2.30
C ASP A 128 6.70 -1.32 3.61
N PRO A 129 6.73 -2.63 3.90
CA PRO A 129 7.26 -3.13 5.17
C PRO A 129 8.77 -2.90 5.31
N VAL A 130 9.52 -2.70 4.21
CA VAL A 130 10.96 -2.43 4.25
C VAL A 130 11.28 -1.16 5.03
N VAL A 131 10.37 -0.17 5.02
CA VAL A 131 10.51 1.08 5.78
C VAL A 131 9.61 1.11 7.03
N GLY A 132 9.18 -0.05 7.51
CA GLY A 132 8.34 -0.18 8.70
C GLY A 132 6.86 0.22 8.50
N HIS A 133 6.41 0.44 7.27
CA HIS A 133 5.02 0.81 7.02
C HIS A 133 4.10 -0.41 7.02
N ALA A 134 3.43 -0.65 8.16
CA ALA A 134 2.40 -1.68 8.29
C ALA A 134 1.04 -1.28 7.69
N GLY A 135 0.86 0.00 7.31
CA GLY A 135 -0.41 0.52 6.79
C GLY A 135 -1.39 1.01 7.86
N THR A 136 -0.90 1.40 9.05
CA THR A 136 -1.69 1.92 10.17
C THR A 136 -2.68 3.01 9.74
N ILE A 137 -2.23 3.97 8.92
CA ILE A 137 -3.10 5.05 8.42
C ILE A 137 -4.23 4.53 7.53
N TYR A 138 -4.02 3.45 6.78
CA TYR A 138 -5.06 2.86 5.92
C TYR A 138 -6.10 2.12 6.75
N LYS A 139 -5.65 1.37 7.77
CA LYS A 139 -6.53 0.71 8.74
C LYS A 139 -7.43 1.73 9.47
N ALA A 140 -6.85 2.88 9.84
CA ALA A 140 -7.59 3.98 10.48
C ALA A 140 -8.56 4.71 9.53
N SER A 141 -8.38 4.61 8.21
CA SER A 141 -9.16 5.32 7.20
C SER A 141 -10.15 4.42 6.44
N ASN A 142 -10.66 3.36 7.07
CA ASN A 142 -11.64 2.43 6.49
C ASN A 142 -11.18 1.72 5.20
N PHE A 143 -9.87 1.57 5.00
CA PHE A 143 -9.39 0.71 3.92
C PHE A 143 -9.56 -0.76 4.32
N VAL A 144 -9.95 -1.59 3.36
CA VAL A 144 -9.97 -3.04 3.47
C VAL A 144 -8.58 -3.58 3.13
N TYR A 145 -8.03 -4.42 3.99
CA TYR A 145 -6.75 -5.08 3.76
C TYR A 145 -6.93 -6.29 2.83
N LEU A 146 -6.13 -6.39 1.76
CA LEU A 146 -6.18 -7.48 0.78
C LEU A 146 -4.95 -8.40 0.83
N GLY A 147 -4.28 -8.48 1.98
CA GLY A 147 -3.07 -9.27 2.10
C GLY A 147 -1.86 -8.60 1.44
N HIS A 148 -0.95 -9.42 0.94
CA HIS A 148 0.31 -8.96 0.37
C HIS A 148 0.25 -8.84 -1.16
N SER A 149 1.07 -7.96 -1.72
CA SER A 149 1.35 -7.92 -3.15
C SER A 149 2.01 -9.23 -3.57
N TYR A 150 1.84 -9.64 -4.83
CA TYR A 150 2.54 -10.84 -5.32
C TYR A 150 4.07 -10.68 -5.20
N TYR A 151 4.75 -11.81 -5.04
CA TYR A 151 6.16 -11.97 -5.40
C TYR A 151 6.28 -11.77 -6.93
N SER A 152 6.18 -10.52 -7.41
CA SER A 152 6.43 -10.20 -8.82
C SER A 152 7.78 -10.78 -9.24
N TYR A 153 8.00 -11.16 -10.50
CA TYR A 153 9.33 -11.45 -11.09
C TYR A 153 10.39 -10.34 -10.85
N LYS A 154 9.99 -9.19 -10.30
CA LYS A 154 10.81 -8.30 -9.46
C LYS A 154 10.97 -8.86 -8.04
N THR A 155 11.16 -10.18 -7.95
CA THR A 155 11.11 -10.97 -6.71
C THR A 155 12.33 -10.71 -5.86
N HIS A 156 13.26 -9.98 -6.46
CA HIS A 156 14.50 -9.61 -5.89
C HIS A 156 14.62 -8.09 -5.91
N ALA A 157 14.92 -7.53 -4.74
CA ALA A 157 15.59 -6.26 -4.62
C ALA A 157 17.01 -6.41 -5.16
N PHE A 158 17.43 -5.41 -5.91
CA PHE A 158 18.79 -5.28 -6.43
C PHE A 158 19.49 -4.29 -5.53
N LEU A 159 20.63 -4.65 -4.95
CA LEU A 159 21.34 -3.82 -3.99
C LEU A 159 22.75 -3.55 -4.49
N VAL A 160 23.24 -2.33 -4.23
CA VAL A 160 24.65 -1.97 -4.37
C VAL A 160 25.07 -1.39 -3.03
N ASP A 161 26.08 -1.99 -2.39
CA ASP A 161 26.53 -1.62 -1.03
C ASP A 161 25.39 -1.59 0.00
N GLY A 162 24.48 -2.57 -0.09
CA GLY A 162 23.30 -2.66 0.79
C GLY A 162 22.19 -1.64 0.50
N ALA A 163 22.34 -0.75 -0.49
CA ALA A 163 21.29 0.19 -0.91
C ALA A 163 20.48 -0.37 -2.09
N GLU A 164 19.16 -0.43 -1.96
CA GLU A 164 18.28 -0.88 -3.05
C GLU A 164 18.33 0.08 -4.25
N ILE A 165 18.60 -0.47 -5.44
CA ILE A 165 18.57 0.22 -6.73
C ILE A 165 17.34 -0.19 -7.54
N SER A 166 16.72 0.79 -8.18
CA SER A 166 15.57 0.56 -9.06
C SER A 166 16.03 0.26 -10.49
N LEU A 167 15.60 -0.89 -11.04
CA LEU A 167 15.81 -1.20 -12.46
C LEU A 167 15.00 -0.30 -13.42
N ALA A 168 14.13 0.57 -12.90
CA ALA A 168 13.26 1.40 -13.75
C ALA A 168 14.04 2.33 -14.68
N GLY A 169 15.23 2.81 -14.26
CA GLY A 169 16.13 3.61 -15.09
C GLY A 169 16.91 2.79 -16.13
N MET A 170 16.94 1.47 -15.99
CA MET A 170 17.77 0.55 -16.80
C MET A 170 16.96 -0.15 -17.89
N ARG A 171 15.77 0.38 -18.23
CA ARG A 171 14.88 -0.20 -19.24
C ARG A 171 15.53 -0.36 -20.62
N LYS A 172 16.52 0.48 -20.92
CA LYS A 172 17.29 0.44 -22.18
C LYS A 172 18.26 -0.75 -22.28
N ILE A 173 18.63 -1.38 -21.15
CA ILE A 173 19.60 -2.48 -21.07
C ILE A 173 18.88 -3.83 -21.25
N GLY A 174 17.97 -3.90 -22.23
CA GLY A 174 17.26 -5.14 -22.58
C GLY A 174 16.43 -5.74 -21.44
N THR A 175 16.51 -7.07 -21.32
CA THR A 175 15.83 -7.96 -20.38
C THR A 175 16.36 -7.84 -18.94
N THR A 176 15.67 -8.47 -17.98
CA THR A 176 16.14 -8.51 -16.59
C THR A 176 17.47 -9.25 -16.43
N ALA A 177 17.69 -10.33 -17.18
CA ALA A 177 18.94 -11.08 -17.13
C ALA A 177 20.14 -10.23 -17.61
N GLU A 178 19.96 -9.50 -18.72
CA GLU A 178 20.97 -8.58 -19.25
C GLU A 178 21.29 -7.45 -18.27
N ARG A 179 20.28 -6.90 -17.60
CA ARG A 179 20.47 -5.91 -16.51
C ARG A 179 21.27 -6.49 -15.34
N ILE A 180 20.99 -7.72 -14.94
CA ILE A 180 21.73 -8.39 -13.85
C ILE A 180 23.20 -8.60 -14.24
N MET A 181 23.47 -9.06 -15.46
CA MET A 181 24.83 -9.24 -15.97
C MET A 181 25.57 -7.91 -16.03
N TYR A 182 24.92 -6.86 -16.52
CA TYR A 182 25.47 -5.50 -16.55
C TYR A 182 25.83 -4.99 -15.15
N LEU A 183 24.93 -5.15 -14.17
CA LEU A 183 25.17 -4.74 -12.79
C LEU A 183 26.31 -5.53 -12.14
N ARG A 184 26.38 -6.85 -12.33
CA ARG A 184 27.50 -7.69 -11.88
C ARG A 184 28.82 -7.24 -12.47
N ARG A 185 28.85 -6.84 -13.75
CA ARG A 185 30.07 -6.38 -14.41
C ARG A 185 30.59 -5.05 -13.84
N ILE A 186 29.69 -4.12 -13.48
CA ILE A 186 30.08 -2.78 -12.99
C ILE A 186 30.40 -2.79 -11.50
N TYR A 187 29.60 -3.49 -10.70
CA TYR A 187 29.66 -3.42 -9.24
C TYR A 187 30.29 -4.66 -8.60
N GLY A 188 30.43 -5.77 -9.33
CA GLY A 188 31.10 -6.98 -8.84
C GLY A 188 30.47 -7.52 -7.56
N ASN A 189 31.29 -7.67 -6.53
CA ASN A 189 30.90 -8.17 -5.20
C ASN A 189 30.01 -7.20 -4.42
N ARG A 190 29.96 -5.92 -4.78
CA ARG A 190 29.07 -4.92 -4.17
C ARG A 190 27.62 -5.09 -4.57
N PHE A 191 27.36 -5.84 -5.64
CA PHE A 191 26.03 -6.06 -6.16
C PHE A 191 25.41 -7.34 -5.61
N GLU A 192 24.25 -7.19 -4.99
CA GLU A 192 23.50 -8.26 -4.37
C GLU A 192 22.07 -8.33 -4.90
N ILE A 193 21.52 -9.55 -4.86
CA ILE A 193 20.15 -9.83 -5.24
C ILE A 193 19.48 -10.45 -4.02
N ARG A 194 18.55 -9.73 -3.39
CA ARG A 194 17.85 -10.18 -2.19
C ARG A 194 16.38 -10.38 -2.47
N ARG A 195 15.74 -11.41 -1.93
CA ARG A 195 14.30 -11.57 -2.04
C ARG A 195 13.54 -10.34 -1.51
N SER A 196 12.67 -9.77 -2.34
CA SER A 196 11.87 -8.59 -2.00
C SER A 196 10.79 -8.95 -0.98
N ILE A 197 10.62 -8.09 0.02
CA ILE A 197 9.53 -8.22 1.00
C ILE A 197 8.24 -7.71 0.33
N PRO A 198 7.18 -8.54 0.23
CA PRO A 198 5.96 -8.13 -0.45
C PRO A 198 5.23 -7.07 0.37
N LYS A 199 4.60 -6.12 -0.32
CA LYS A 199 3.94 -4.96 0.29
C LYS A 199 2.55 -5.31 0.79
N HIS A 200 2.09 -4.68 1.85
CA HIS A 200 0.68 -4.78 2.25
C HIS A 200 -0.19 -4.03 1.25
N VAL A 201 -1.32 -4.62 0.87
CA VAL A 201 -2.28 -4.03 -0.08
C VAL A 201 -3.55 -3.64 0.63
N TYR A 202 -4.00 -2.42 0.39
CA TYR A 202 -5.20 -1.85 0.96
C TYR A 202 -6.09 -1.27 -0.14
N ILE A 203 -7.40 -1.40 0.01
CA ILE A 203 -8.36 -0.77 -0.91
C ILE A 203 -9.40 0.06 -0.15
N LEU A 204 -9.84 1.15 -0.75
CA LEU A 204 -10.94 1.98 -0.26
C LEU A 204 -12.04 2.03 -1.33
N PRO A 205 -13.15 1.29 -1.16
CA PRO A 205 -14.29 1.36 -2.06
C PRO A 205 -15.11 2.63 -1.82
N LEU A 206 -15.10 3.55 -2.78
CA LEU A 206 -15.70 4.87 -2.66
C LEU A 206 -17.18 4.90 -3.06
N THR A 207 -17.56 4.13 -4.09
CA THR A 207 -18.94 4.09 -4.62
C THR A 207 -19.72 2.90 -4.09
N HIS A 208 -21.05 2.96 -4.20
CA HIS A 208 -21.91 1.83 -3.83
C HIS A 208 -21.60 0.58 -4.69
N LYS A 209 -21.39 0.79 -5.99
CA LYS A 209 -20.93 -0.25 -6.93
C LYS A 209 -19.64 -0.92 -6.43
N ALA A 210 -18.62 -0.13 -6.11
CA ALA A 210 -17.34 -0.65 -5.61
C ALA A 210 -17.50 -1.42 -4.29
N ARG A 211 -18.33 -0.91 -3.35
CA ARG A 211 -18.60 -1.62 -2.09
C ARG A 211 -19.26 -2.97 -2.32
N LYS A 212 -20.24 -3.04 -3.23
CA LYS A 212 -20.91 -4.31 -3.57
C LYS A 212 -19.94 -5.32 -4.17
N GLU A 213 -19.12 -4.88 -5.13
CA GLU A 213 -18.12 -5.72 -5.80
C GLU A 213 -17.09 -6.28 -4.81
N VAL A 214 -16.54 -5.40 -3.96
CA VAL A 214 -15.56 -5.78 -2.94
C VAL A 214 -16.19 -6.75 -1.94
N SER A 215 -17.38 -6.47 -1.42
CA SER A 215 -18.05 -7.36 -0.46
C SER A 215 -18.33 -8.75 -1.05
N ALA A 216 -18.84 -8.82 -2.29
CA ALA A 216 -19.07 -10.08 -2.98
C ALA A 216 -17.77 -10.89 -3.14
N ARG A 217 -16.65 -10.20 -3.41
CA ARG A 217 -15.34 -10.83 -3.53
C ARG A 217 -14.78 -11.33 -2.21
N LEU A 218 -14.89 -10.54 -1.14
CA LEU A 218 -14.45 -10.95 0.19
C LEU A 218 -15.19 -12.20 0.68
N ALA A 219 -16.49 -12.29 0.35
CA ALA A 219 -17.31 -13.46 0.64
C ALA A 219 -16.85 -14.71 -0.15
N SER A 220 -16.56 -14.58 -1.45
CA SER A 220 -16.12 -15.71 -2.28
C SER A 220 -14.70 -16.19 -1.97
N ASP A 221 -13.82 -15.32 -1.47
CA ASP A 221 -12.47 -15.69 -1.04
C ASP A 221 -12.43 -16.34 0.35
N GLY A 222 -13.57 -16.52 1.01
CA GLY A 222 -13.69 -17.18 2.33
C GLY A 222 -13.25 -16.29 3.49
N ASN A 223 -13.45 -14.97 3.40
CA ASN A 223 -13.08 -14.00 4.43
C ASN A 223 -11.58 -14.02 4.79
N ARG A 224 -10.71 -14.30 3.81
CA ARG A 224 -9.24 -14.29 3.92
C ARG A 224 -8.62 -12.91 4.25
N TYR A 225 -9.45 -11.89 4.36
CA TYR A 225 -9.08 -10.48 4.37
C TYR A 225 -9.83 -9.83 5.52
N ASP A 226 -9.17 -9.78 6.67
CA ASP A 226 -9.74 -9.17 7.86
C ASP A 226 -9.71 -7.64 7.74
N ARG A 227 -10.78 -6.99 8.20
CA ARG A 227 -10.85 -5.53 8.37
C ARG A 227 -9.93 -5.05 9.50
N HIS A 228 -9.55 -5.91 10.46
CA HIS A 228 -8.87 -5.49 11.69
C HIS A 228 -7.77 -6.42 12.26
N SER A 229 -7.37 -7.54 11.63
CA SER A 229 -6.33 -8.38 12.28
C SER A 229 -4.95 -7.72 12.27
N GLY A 230 -4.58 -7.25 13.46
CA GLY A 230 -3.21 -7.10 13.92
C GLY A 230 -2.57 -8.42 14.39
N ALA A 231 -3.10 -9.58 13.97
CA ALA A 231 -2.55 -10.87 14.35
C ALA A 231 -1.54 -11.36 13.31
N TRP A 232 -0.26 -11.32 13.68
CA TRP A 232 0.83 -11.98 12.98
C TRP A 232 0.67 -13.50 13.09
N GLY A 233 -0.15 -14.08 12.21
CA GLY A 233 -0.23 -15.52 12.02
C GLY A 233 0.29 -15.86 10.64
N TRP A 234 1.43 -16.57 10.56
CA TRP A 234 1.78 -17.32 9.37
C TRP A 234 0.71 -18.39 9.16
N PHE A 235 -0.38 -18.05 8.46
CA PHE A 235 -1.44 -19.00 8.17
C PHE A 235 -1.01 -19.90 7.01
N THR A 236 -0.64 -21.12 7.38
CA THR A 236 -0.67 -22.29 6.51
C THR A 236 -2.08 -22.46 5.93
N PRO A 237 -2.21 -22.76 4.63
CA PRO A 237 -3.52 -23.03 4.04
C PRO A 237 -4.13 -24.27 4.69
N ARG A 238 -5.25 -24.12 5.41
CA ARG A 238 -6.08 -25.27 5.78
C ARG A 238 -6.76 -25.81 4.55
N GLY A 239 -6.33 -27.00 4.12
CA GLY A 239 -7.17 -28.05 3.56
C GLY A 239 -7.59 -27.91 2.09
N ARG A 240 -6.77 -28.48 1.20
CA ARG A 240 -7.19 -29.59 0.33
C ARG A 240 -5.97 -30.50 0.15
N GLY A 241 -6.18 -31.80 0.35
CA GLY A 241 -5.16 -32.78 0.72
C GLY A 241 -3.86 -32.73 -0.09
N PHE A 242 -2.78 -32.44 0.61
CA PHE A 242 -1.47 -33.05 0.42
C PHE A 242 -1.10 -33.55 1.81
N GLY A 243 -0.90 -34.86 1.97
CA GLY A 243 -0.62 -35.49 3.26
C GLY A 243 0.60 -34.87 3.96
N ASP A 244 0.66 -35.06 5.27
CA ASP A 244 1.58 -34.50 6.27
C ASP A 244 3.09 -34.64 5.99
N LYS A 245 3.56 -34.05 4.89
CA LYS A 245 4.96 -33.83 4.58
C LYS A 245 5.07 -32.43 4.01
N GLU A 246 5.72 -31.53 4.75
CA GLU A 246 6.14 -30.23 4.24
C GLU A 246 6.98 -30.48 2.98
N ALA A 247 6.40 -30.24 1.80
CA ALA A 247 7.14 -30.27 0.56
C ALA A 247 8.03 -29.02 0.52
N VAL A 248 9.28 -29.18 0.97
CA VAL A 248 10.37 -28.28 0.59
C VAL A 248 10.58 -28.50 -0.91
N VAL A 249 9.87 -27.72 -1.73
CA VAL A 249 10.14 -27.69 -3.17
C VAL A 249 11.53 -27.11 -3.34
N CYS A 250 12.46 -27.96 -3.78
CA CYS A 250 13.85 -27.64 -4.03
C CYS A 250 13.98 -26.40 -4.92
N GLU A 251 14.80 -25.44 -4.48
CA GLU A 251 15.00 -24.10 -5.03
C GLU A 251 15.53 -24.09 -6.49
N CYS A 252 15.93 -25.25 -7.03
CA CYS A 252 16.47 -25.39 -8.39
C CYS A 252 15.45 -25.79 -9.47
N ILE A 253 14.40 -26.56 -9.14
CA ILE A 253 13.47 -27.12 -10.15
C ILE A 253 12.66 -26.01 -10.82
N TYR A 254 12.31 -24.96 -10.06
CA TYR A 254 11.45 -23.87 -10.53
C TYR A 254 12.18 -22.88 -11.47
N VAL A 255 13.51 -22.86 -11.45
CA VAL A 255 14.32 -21.89 -12.21
C VAL A 255 14.75 -22.45 -13.56
N THR A 256 14.91 -23.77 -13.71
CA THR A 256 15.48 -24.38 -14.93
C THR A 256 14.53 -25.32 -15.68
N GLY A 257 13.39 -25.70 -15.09
CA GLY A 257 12.41 -26.59 -15.74
C GLY A 257 12.91 -28.03 -15.96
N LYS A 258 13.96 -28.48 -15.27
CA LYS A 258 14.47 -29.86 -15.32
C LYS A 258 13.98 -30.67 -14.13
N SER A 259 13.84 -31.99 -14.31
CA SER A 259 13.47 -32.94 -13.26
C SER A 259 14.59 -33.10 -12.21
N ASP A 260 14.21 -33.56 -11.02
CA ASP A 260 15.07 -33.70 -9.83
C ASP A 260 16.37 -34.50 -10.06
N ALA A 261 16.40 -35.39 -11.05
CA ALA A 261 17.53 -36.30 -11.29
C ALA A 261 18.82 -35.61 -11.81
N ASP A 262 18.70 -34.41 -12.40
CA ASP A 262 19.80 -33.73 -13.10
C ASP A 262 20.41 -32.53 -12.34
N CYS A 263 19.96 -32.26 -11.11
CA CYS A 263 20.43 -31.10 -10.35
C CYS A 263 21.77 -31.37 -9.62
N THR A 264 22.88 -30.89 -10.20
CA THR A 264 24.24 -31.01 -9.63
C THR A 264 24.45 -30.24 -8.33
N VAL A 265 23.57 -29.29 -7.99
CA VAL A 265 23.65 -28.46 -6.77
C VAL A 265 23.18 -29.21 -5.51
N CYS A 266 22.27 -30.18 -5.68
CA CYS A 266 21.59 -30.85 -4.58
C CYS A 266 22.17 -32.21 -4.21
N ARG A 267 23.13 -32.74 -4.99
CA ARG A 267 23.81 -33.99 -4.65
C ARG A 267 24.61 -33.82 -3.34
N GLY A 268 24.14 -34.47 -2.27
CA GLY A 268 24.94 -34.75 -1.07
C GLY A 268 24.81 -33.77 0.10
N LYS A 269 23.80 -32.91 0.17
CA LYS A 269 23.60 -32.02 1.34
C LYS A 269 22.50 -32.55 2.28
N THR A 270 22.91 -32.95 3.48
CA THR A 270 22.02 -33.30 4.61
C THR A 270 21.48 -32.01 5.24
N TRP A 271 20.16 -31.84 5.30
CA TRP A 271 19.52 -30.64 5.84
C TRP A 271 19.31 -30.77 7.35
N LEU A 272 19.73 -29.75 8.11
CA LEU A 272 19.56 -29.68 9.57
C LEU A 272 18.13 -29.25 9.91
N TRP A 273 17.46 -30.05 10.74
CA TRP A 273 16.09 -29.85 11.21
C TRP A 273 16.13 -29.16 12.58
N ILE A 274 15.37 -28.07 12.77
CA ILE A 274 15.18 -27.46 14.10
C ILE A 274 13.73 -27.73 14.54
N PRO A 275 13.47 -28.54 15.58
CA PRO A 275 12.12 -28.78 16.08
C PRO A 275 11.53 -27.53 16.76
N ARG A 276 10.21 -27.37 16.71
CA ARG A 276 9.48 -26.37 17.50
C ARG A 276 9.47 -26.75 18.98
N ALA A 277 9.67 -25.76 19.86
CA ALA A 277 9.25 -25.80 21.27
C ALA A 277 7.78 -25.40 21.40
#